data_AF-A0A9D7X9Z6-F1
#
_entry.id   AF-A0A9D7X9Z6-F1
#
_cell.length_a   1.000
_cell.length_b   1.000
_cell.length_c   1.000
_cell.angle_alpha   90.00
_cell.angle_beta   90.00
_cell.angle_gamma   90.00
#
_symmetry.space_group_name_H-M   'P 1'
#
loop_
_entity.id
_entity.type
_entity.pdbx_description
1 polymer ?
#
loop_
_entity_poly.entity_id
_entity_poly.type
_entity_poly.pdbx_seq_one_letter_code
_entity_poly.pdbx_strand_id
1 'polypeptide(L)'
;MAAALQLRPVGYRWKETHAADVGFVAEEVAKLDERLVTRNANGEVEGVKYDRLTAVLADAVQELAAREQLQGEAIKRIEAENAGMRAEMTELRALVRSIDARSR
;
A
#
# COMPACT_ATOMS: atom_id res chain seq x y z
N MET A 1 -2.46 7.77 -4.83
CA MET A 1 -2.01 6.41 -5.18
C MET A 1 -0.69 6.58 -5.89
N ALA A 2 0.42 6.27 -5.23
CA ALA A 2 1.73 6.30 -5.87
C ALA A 2 1.70 5.49 -7.19
N ALA A 3 2.09 6.11 -8.29
CA ALA A 3 2.21 5.47 -9.61
C ALA A 3 3.07 4.19 -9.55
N ALA A 4 4.01 4.14 -8.59
CA ALA A 4 4.83 2.98 -8.27
C ALA A 4 4.03 1.69 -8.05
N LEU A 5 2.87 1.75 -7.38
CA LEU A 5 2.07 0.56 -7.05
C LEU A 5 1.39 -0.07 -8.27
N GLN A 6 1.31 0.67 -9.37
CA GLN A 6 0.74 0.19 -10.63
C GLN A 6 1.80 -0.25 -11.63
N LEU A 7 3.09 0.02 -11.36
CA LEU A 7 4.18 -0.47 -12.19
C LEU A 7 4.23 -2.00 -12.13
N ARG A 8 4.35 -2.63 -13.29
CA ARG A 8 4.37 -4.09 -13.44
C ARG A 8 5.76 -4.57 -13.86
N PRO A 9 6.58 -5.09 -12.93
CA PRO A 9 7.85 -5.69 -13.31
C PRO A 9 7.60 -6.95 -14.15
N VAL A 10 8.43 -7.15 -15.17
CA VAL A 10 8.36 -8.28 -16.10
C VAL A 10 9.73 -8.92 -16.26
N GLY A 11 9.75 -10.24 -16.39
CA GLY A 11 10.92 -10.97 -16.90
C GLY A 11 10.84 -11.13 -18.41
N TYR A 12 11.96 -10.98 -19.10
CA TYR A 12 12.04 -11.15 -20.55
C TYR A 12 13.38 -11.77 -20.97
N ARG A 13 13.52 -12.05 -22.26
CA ARG A 13 14.79 -12.44 -22.88
C ARG A 13 15.14 -11.48 -24.00
N TRP A 14 16.39 -11.03 -24.01
CA TRP A 14 16.91 -10.23 -25.11
C TRP A 14 16.86 -11.03 -26.42
N LYS A 15 16.40 -10.40 -27.51
CA LYS A 15 16.27 -11.08 -28.82
C LYS A 15 17.62 -11.50 -29.39
N GLU A 16 18.64 -10.65 -29.24
CA GLU A 16 19.97 -10.87 -29.83
C GLU A 16 20.80 -11.87 -29.04
N THR A 17 20.75 -11.81 -27.70
CA THR A 17 21.64 -12.61 -26.83
C THR A 17 20.94 -13.79 -26.17
N HIS A 18 19.60 -13.85 -26.24
CA HIS A 18 18.76 -14.80 -25.49
C HIS A 18 18.94 -14.77 -23.96
N ALA A 19 19.69 -13.79 -23.44
CA ALA A 19 19.93 -13.60 -22.03
C ALA A 19 18.63 -13.23 -21.32
N ALA A 20 18.38 -13.86 -20.17
CA ALA A 20 17.25 -13.52 -19.32
C ALA A 20 17.54 -12.20 -18.58
N ASP A 21 16.51 -11.37 -18.46
CA ASP A 21 16.60 -10.08 -17.79
C ASP A 21 15.24 -9.70 -17.16
N VAL A 22 15.22 -8.61 -16.41
CA VAL A 22 14.05 -8.08 -15.71
C VAL A 22 13.95 -6.57 -15.91
N GLY A 23 12.73 -6.07 -16.06
CA GLY A 23 12.49 -4.65 -16.22
C GLY A 23 11.01 -4.33 -16.35
N PHE A 24 10.70 -3.33 -17.17
CA PHE A 24 9.33 -2.87 -17.43
C PHE A 24 9.08 -2.75 -18.92
N VAL A 25 7.80 -2.85 -19.31
CA VAL A 25 7.35 -2.53 -20.67
C VAL A 25 7.16 -1.02 -20.77
N ALA A 26 7.94 -0.34 -21.60
CA ALA A 26 7.97 1.12 -21.65
C ALA A 26 6.60 1.73 -22.01
N GLU A 27 5.83 1.10 -22.88
CA GLU A 27 4.49 1.52 -23.28
C GLU A 27 3.46 1.36 -22.15
N GLU A 28 3.67 0.40 -21.24
CA GLU A 28 2.84 0.29 -20.03
C GLU A 28 3.19 1.38 -19.02
N VAL A 29 4.49 1.69 -18.88
CA VAL A 29 4.96 2.79 -18.02
C VAL A 29 4.46 4.14 -18.54
N ALA A 30 4.49 4.38 -19.86
CA ALA A 30 4.02 5.61 -20.48
C ALA A 30 2.54 5.90 -20.16
N LYS A 31 1.69 4.86 -20.16
CA LYS A 31 0.27 4.96 -19.78
C LYS A 31 0.06 5.36 -18.32
N LEU A 32 1.03 5.06 -17.45
CA LEU A 32 0.98 5.39 -16.02
C LEU A 32 1.58 6.77 -15.75
N ASP A 33 2.78 7.04 -16.28
CA ASP A 33 3.49 8.28 -16.09
C ASP A 33 4.49 8.56 -17.23
N GLU A 34 4.12 9.48 -18.13
CA GLU A 34 4.94 9.96 -19.25
C GLU A 34 6.31 10.51 -18.82
N ARG A 35 6.46 10.96 -17.57
CA ARG A 35 7.74 11.49 -17.08
C ARG A 35 8.80 10.39 -16.92
N LEU A 36 8.38 9.13 -16.88
CA LEU A 36 9.23 7.96 -16.65
C LEU A 36 9.67 7.26 -17.93
N VAL A 37 9.35 7.80 -19.10
CA VAL A 37 9.76 7.21 -20.39
C VAL A 37 10.62 8.16 -21.22
N THR A 38 11.38 7.58 -22.13
CA THR A 38 12.05 8.29 -23.24
C THR A 38 11.24 8.10 -24.52
N ARG A 39 11.33 9.10 -25.41
CA ARG A 39 10.70 9.06 -26.73
C ARG A 39 11.75 9.35 -27.79
N ASN A 40 11.65 8.66 -28.92
CA ASN A 40 12.52 8.87 -30.07
C ASN A 40 12.16 10.17 -30.82
N ALA A 41 12.90 10.49 -31.90
CA ALA A 41 12.65 11.68 -32.71
C ALA A 41 11.27 11.72 -33.39
N ASN A 42 10.63 10.56 -33.57
CA ASN A 42 9.26 10.44 -34.11
C ASN A 42 8.18 10.58 -33.02
N GLY A 43 8.59 10.75 -31.76
CA GLY A 43 7.69 10.84 -30.61
C GLY A 43 7.21 9.49 -30.09
N GLU A 44 7.75 8.36 -30.55
CA GLU A 44 7.37 7.02 -30.09
C GLU A 44 8.12 6.65 -28.81
N VAL A 45 7.49 5.88 -27.93
CA VAL A 45 8.11 5.42 -26.68
C VAL A 45 9.25 4.46 -27.02
N GLU A 46 10.45 4.73 -26.52
CA GLU A 46 11.65 3.90 -26.82
C GLU A 46 12.30 3.28 -25.58
N GLY A 47 11.93 3.73 -24.37
CA GLY A 47 12.58 3.25 -23.16
C GLY A 47 12.01 3.80 -21.86
N VAL A 48 12.56 3.31 -20.75
CA VAL A 48 12.20 3.68 -19.37
C VAL A 48 13.36 4.45 -18.73
N LYS A 49 13.05 5.56 -18.05
CA LYS A 49 13.99 6.37 -17.28
C LYS A 49 14.23 5.77 -15.89
N TYR A 50 15.03 4.71 -15.83
CA TYR A 50 15.33 3.99 -14.58
C TYR A 50 15.96 4.88 -13.50
N ASP A 51 16.70 5.93 -13.89
CA ASP A 51 17.26 6.92 -12.96
C ASP A 51 16.18 7.66 -12.17
N ARG A 52 14.99 7.86 -12.75
CA ARG A 52 13.86 8.56 -12.12
C ARG A 52 12.96 7.67 -11.29
N LEU A 53 13.01 6.34 -11.51
CA LEU A 53 12.20 5.40 -10.72
C LEU A 53 12.54 5.46 -9.24
N THR A 54 13.80 5.74 -8.87
CA THR A 54 14.21 5.86 -7.46
C THR A 54 13.42 6.91 -6.69
N ALA A 55 13.14 8.06 -7.29
CA ALA A 55 12.35 9.13 -6.67
C ALA A 55 10.88 8.71 -6.49
N VAL A 56 10.30 8.07 -7.51
CA VAL A 56 8.91 7.57 -7.47
C VAL A 56 8.75 6.45 -6.43
N LEU A 57 9.75 5.57 -6.31
CA LEU A 57 9.79 4.52 -5.30
C LEU A 57 9.98 5.09 -3.90
N ALA A 58 10.80 6.12 -3.72
CA ALA A 58 10.98 6.79 -2.43
C ALA A 58 9.68 7.41 -1.93
N ASP A 59 8.94 8.11 -2.81
CA ASP A 59 7.62 8.67 -2.50
C ASP A 59 6.62 7.56 -2.11
N ALA A 60 6.60 6.45 -2.85
CA ALA A 60 5.74 5.32 -2.54
C ALA A 60 6.05 4.68 -1.18
N VAL A 61 7.33 4.56 -0.82
CA VAL A 61 7.75 4.03 0.49
C VAL A 61 7.34 4.99 1.61
N GLN A 62 7.45 6.30 1.41
CA GLN A 62 6.99 7.30 2.37
C GLN A 62 5.47 7.24 2.56
N GLU A 63 4.70 7.11 1.47
CA GLU A 63 3.25 6.95 1.53
C GLU A 63 2.87 5.65 2.28
N LEU A 64 3.59 4.54 2.04
CA LEU A 64 3.37 3.29 2.76
C LEU A 64 3.66 3.42 4.25
N ALA A 65 4.78 4.04 4.63
CA ALA A 65 5.13 4.26 6.04
C ALA A 65 4.08 5.12 6.76
N ALA A 66 3.59 6.19 6.11
CA ALA A 66 2.53 7.02 6.67
C ALA A 66 1.22 6.24 6.87
N ARG A 67 0.84 5.37 5.91
CA ARG A 67 -0.35 4.52 6.04
C ARG A 67 -0.21 3.50 7.16
N GLU A 68 0.95 2.87 7.29
CA GLU A 68 1.23 1.90 8.35
C GLU A 68 1.14 2.54 9.73
N GLN A 69 1.69 3.75 9.90
CA GLN A 69 1.54 4.52 11.14
C GLN A 69 0.07 4.81 11.47
N LEU A 70 -0.70 5.33 10.49
CA LEU A 70 -2.13 5.63 10.70
C LEU A 70 -2.94 4.39 11.05
N GLN A 71 -2.65 3.25 10.41
CA GLN A 71 -3.27 1.97 10.74
C GLN A 71 -2.93 1.52 12.16
N GLY A 72 -1.66 1.66 12.57
CA GLY A 72 -1.23 1.36 13.95
C GLY A 72 -1.94 2.22 15.00
N GLU A 73 -2.13 3.51 14.73
CA GLU A 73 -2.88 4.42 15.61
C GLU A 73 -4.36 4.05 15.68
N ALA A 74 -4.98 3.69 14.55
CA ALA A 74 -6.37 3.25 14.50
C ALA A 74 -6.58 1.93 15.28
N ILE A 75 -5.66 0.96 15.14
CA ILE A 75 -5.71 -0.30 15.88
C ILE A 75 -5.65 -0.04 17.39
N LYS A 76 -4.71 0.79 17.86
CA LYS A 76 -4.60 1.15 19.28
C LYS A 76 -5.88 1.79 19.83
N ARG A 77 -6.53 2.65 19.03
CA ARG A 77 -7.81 3.26 19.42
C ARG A 77 -8.92 2.22 19.55
N ILE A 78 -9.06 1.36 18.54
CA ILE A 78 -10.05 0.29 18.53
C ILE A 78 -9.82 -0.67 19.71
N GLU A 79 -8.58 -0.99 20.04
CA GLU A 79 -8.24 -1.82 21.20
C GLU A 79 -8.64 -1.16 22.52
N ALA A 80 -8.40 0.14 22.67
CA ALA A 80 -8.82 0.90 23.86
C ALA A 80 -10.35 0.96 23.99
N GLU A 81 -11.07 1.23 22.90
CA GLU A 81 -12.54 1.22 22.87
C GLU A 81 -13.09 -0.16 23.22
N ASN A 82 -12.53 -1.23 22.63
CA ASN A 82 -12.91 -2.61 22.94
C ASN A 82 -12.67 -2.97 24.41
N ALA A 83 -11.55 -2.51 25.00
CA ALA A 83 -11.27 -2.71 26.42
C ALA A 83 -12.32 -1.99 27.30
N GLY A 84 -12.66 -0.75 26.96
CA GLY A 84 -13.71 0.02 27.63
C GLY A 84 -15.07 -0.67 27.57
N MET A 85 -15.51 -1.06 26.38
CA MET A 85 -16.78 -1.77 26.19
C MET A 85 -16.83 -3.08 26.98
N ARG A 86 -15.72 -3.84 27.05
CA ARG A 86 -15.64 -5.08 27.84
C ARG A 86 -15.76 -4.81 29.34
N ALA A 87 -15.18 -3.71 29.82
CA ALA A 87 -15.30 -3.30 31.22
C ALA A 87 -16.76 -2.93 31.55
N GLU A 88 -17.38 -2.07 30.76
CA GLU A 88 -18.79 -1.69 30.90
C GLU A 88 -19.70 -2.93 30.88
N MET A 89 -19.44 -3.86 29.95
CA MET A 89 -20.25 -5.07 29.86
C MET A 89 -20.12 -5.97 31.08
N THR A 90 -18.94 -5.98 31.71
CA THR A 90 -18.70 -6.71 32.96
C THR A 90 -19.46 -6.09 34.12
N GLU A 91 -19.46 -4.76 34.23
CA GLU A 91 -20.21 -4.02 35.24
C GLU A 91 -21.72 -4.20 35.09
N LEU A 92 -22.26 -4.06 33.88
CA LEU A 92 -23.68 -4.31 33.61
C LEU A 92 -24.10 -5.72 33.99
N ARG A 93 -23.28 -6.73 33.66
CA ARG A 93 -23.53 -8.13 34.05
C ARG A 93 -23.49 -8.34 35.56
N ALA A 94 -22.66 -7.60 36.29
CA ALA A 94 -22.66 -7.64 37.75
C ALA A 94 -23.94 -7.00 38.32
N LEU A 95 -24.38 -5.86 37.76
CA LEU A 95 -25.60 -5.18 38.16
C LEU A 95 -26.83 -6.04 37.94
N VAL A 96 -26.99 -6.64 36.76
CA VAL A 96 -28.11 -7.55 36.44
C VAL A 96 -28.19 -8.70 37.44
N ARG A 97 -27.05 -9.35 37.76
CA ARG A 97 -27.01 -10.42 38.78
C ARG A 97 -27.46 -9.94 40.16
N SER A 98 -27.11 -8.71 40.54
CA SER A 98 -27.53 -8.14 41.83
C SER A 98 -29.02 -7.81 41.91
N ILE A 99 -29.67 -7.54 40.77
CA ILE A 99 -31.11 -7.28 40.67
C ILE A 99 -31.87 -8.60 40.75
N ASP A 100 -31.42 -9.61 40.02
CA ASP A 100 -31.99 -10.96 40.07
C ASP A 100 -31.91 -11.56 41.48
N ALA A 101 -30.82 -11.32 42.20
CA ALA A 101 -30.64 -11.79 43.58
C ALA A 101 -31.52 -11.05 44.61
N ARG A 102 -31.93 -9.80 44.34
CA ARG A 102 -32.85 -9.02 45.20
C ARG A 102 -34.32 -9.30 44.93
N SER A 103 -34.63 -9.86 43.76
CA SER A 103 -36.00 -10.16 43.33
C SER A 103 -36.45 -11.60 43.68
N ARG A 104 -35.60 -12.36 44.38
CA ARG A 104 -35.89 -13.69 44.96
C ARG A 104 -36.00 -13.58 46.46
#